data_AF-A0A7K3AK36-F1
#
_entry.id   AF-A0A7K3AK36-F1
#
_cell.length_a   1.000
_cell.length_b   1.000
_cell.length_c   1.000
_cell.angle_alpha   90.00
_cell.angle_beta   90.00
_cell.angle_gamma   90.00
#
_symmetry.space_group_name_H-M   'P 1'
#
loop_
_entity.id
_entity.type
_entity.pdbx_description
1 polymer ?
#
loop_
_entity_poly.entity_id
_entity_poly.type
_entity_poly.pdbx_seq_one_letter_code
_entity_poly.pdbx_strand_id
1 'polypeptide(L)'
;MSPVIEEHARARLITDGPLTRPVPVDLRYDPADERRTVHIGLPDGTDWAFGRDLLERGLRTPIERGAVRVWPCGRTQLIVELHSTDGVEVFQFEIRTLIRFLARTHRTQTPGASPDAGGTPPPPSRTTRPDTSRTTRPDKGAEQERGAQPAHG
;
A
#
# COMPACT_ATOMS: atom_id res chain seq x y z
N MET A 1 2.66 14.79 -22.83
CA MET A 1 1.32 14.24 -22.48
C MET A 1 1.46 12.74 -22.37
N SER A 2 1.25 12.19 -21.18
CA SER A 2 1.15 10.73 -21.02
C SER A 2 -0.23 10.28 -21.51
N PRO A 3 -0.35 9.17 -22.26
CA PRO A 3 -1.65 8.73 -22.78
C PRO A 3 -2.56 8.23 -21.64
N VAL A 4 -3.88 8.41 -21.82
CA VAL A 4 -4.90 7.72 -21.02
C VAL A 4 -4.67 6.21 -21.15
N ILE A 5 -4.79 5.50 -20.03
CA ILE A 5 -4.67 4.04 -19.98
C ILE A 5 -6.08 3.47 -19.90
N GLU A 6 -6.44 2.70 -20.90
CA GLU A 6 -7.67 1.91 -20.93
C GLU A 6 -7.32 0.41 -20.93
N GLU A 7 -8.14 -0.42 -20.27
CA GLU A 7 -8.06 -1.88 -20.33
C GLU A 7 -9.48 -2.47 -20.27
N HIS A 8 -9.88 -3.15 -21.34
CA HIS A 8 -11.12 -3.92 -21.36
C HIS A 8 -10.97 -5.17 -20.49
N ALA A 9 -11.83 -5.31 -19.50
CA ALA A 9 -11.83 -6.44 -18.57
C ALA A 9 -13.23 -7.07 -18.47
N ARG A 10 -13.33 -8.11 -17.63
CA ARG A 10 -14.62 -8.68 -17.20
C ARG A 10 -14.69 -8.62 -15.69
N ALA A 11 -15.82 -8.16 -15.17
CA ALA A 11 -16.18 -8.26 -13.77
C ALA A 11 -17.40 -9.20 -13.62
N ARG A 12 -17.64 -9.71 -12.43
CA ARG A 12 -18.95 -10.25 -12.05
C ARG A 12 -19.64 -9.19 -11.20
N LEU A 13 -20.75 -8.65 -11.70
CA LEU A 13 -21.58 -7.69 -10.99
C LEU A 13 -22.68 -8.43 -10.23
N ILE A 14 -22.76 -8.16 -8.93
CA ILE A 14 -23.78 -8.60 -8.00
C ILE A 14 -24.47 -7.33 -7.51
N THR A 15 -25.80 -7.26 -7.61
CA THR A 15 -26.61 -6.18 -7.04
C THR A 15 -27.65 -6.78 -6.10
N ASP A 16 -28.46 -5.95 -5.43
CA ASP A 16 -29.57 -6.40 -4.59
C ASP A 16 -30.62 -7.25 -5.35
N GLY A 17 -30.72 -7.05 -6.68
CA GLY A 17 -31.59 -7.84 -7.54
C GLY A 17 -31.08 -9.27 -7.79
N PRO A 18 -31.95 -10.19 -8.27
CA PRO A 18 -31.64 -11.62 -8.44
C PRO A 18 -30.60 -11.93 -9.54
N LEU A 19 -30.00 -10.91 -10.18
CA LEU A 19 -29.19 -11.03 -11.39
C LEU A 19 -27.71 -10.81 -11.12
N THR A 20 -27.03 -11.84 -10.60
CA THR A 20 -25.57 -11.85 -10.66
C THR A 20 -25.06 -12.25 -12.05
N ARG A 21 -24.46 -11.31 -12.78
CA ARG A 21 -24.03 -11.52 -14.18
C ARG A 21 -22.55 -11.15 -14.41
N PRO A 22 -21.82 -11.88 -15.27
CA PRO A 22 -20.55 -11.38 -15.80
C PRO A 22 -20.84 -10.20 -16.74
N VAL A 23 -20.15 -9.08 -16.54
CA VAL A 23 -20.25 -7.88 -17.36
C VAL A 23 -18.88 -7.54 -17.98
N PRO A 24 -18.82 -7.07 -19.24
CA PRO A 24 -17.65 -6.36 -19.72
C PRO A 24 -17.53 -5.06 -18.93
N VAL A 25 -16.30 -4.64 -18.63
CA VAL A 25 -16.02 -3.38 -17.95
C VAL A 25 -14.82 -2.72 -18.60
N ASP A 26 -14.82 -1.40 -18.61
CA ASP A 26 -13.71 -0.59 -19.09
C ASP A 26 -12.98 0.06 -17.91
N LEU A 27 -11.71 -0.31 -17.71
CA LEU A 27 -10.87 0.28 -16.67
C LEU A 27 -10.11 1.45 -17.29
N ARG A 28 -10.37 2.67 -16.81
CA ARG A 28 -9.72 3.90 -17.31
C ARG A 28 -8.89 4.58 -16.24
N TYR A 29 -7.74 5.11 -16.61
CA TYR A 29 -6.91 5.97 -15.78
C TYR A 29 -6.28 7.05 -16.65
N ASP A 30 -6.63 8.32 -16.39
CA ASP A 30 -5.95 9.45 -17.00
C ASP A 30 -4.76 9.89 -16.10
N PRO A 31 -3.51 9.89 -16.60
CA PRO A 31 -2.37 10.39 -15.85
C PRO A 31 -2.33 11.92 -15.69
N ALA A 32 -3.18 12.69 -16.39
CA ALA A 32 -3.31 14.12 -16.19
C ALA A 32 -4.32 14.51 -15.09
N ASP A 33 -5.21 13.60 -14.67
CA ASP A 33 -6.09 13.79 -13.50
C ASP A 33 -5.28 13.89 -12.19
N GLU A 34 -5.34 15.07 -11.56
CA GLU A 34 -4.69 15.34 -10.28
C GLU A 34 -5.18 14.42 -9.15
N ARG A 35 -6.45 13.97 -9.23
CA ARG A 35 -7.07 13.09 -8.23
C ARG A 35 -6.59 11.65 -8.31
N ARG A 36 -5.92 11.27 -9.41
CA ARG A 36 -5.41 9.91 -9.70
C ARG A 36 -6.51 8.87 -9.61
N THR A 37 -7.59 9.13 -10.31
CA THR A 37 -8.82 8.34 -10.30
C THR A 37 -8.75 7.21 -11.32
N VAL A 38 -9.19 6.02 -10.91
CA VAL A 38 -9.50 4.89 -11.77
C VAL A 38 -11.01 4.87 -11.98
N HIS A 39 -11.46 4.94 -13.23
CA HIS A 39 -12.86 4.77 -13.58
C HIS A 39 -13.13 3.33 -14.01
N ILE A 40 -14.32 2.84 -13.67
CA ILE A 40 -14.83 1.54 -14.12
C ILE A 40 -16.14 1.81 -14.86
N GLY A 41 -16.09 1.79 -16.19
CA GLY A 41 -17.24 1.99 -17.06
C GLY A 41 -17.97 0.67 -17.36
N LEU A 42 -19.30 0.71 -17.33
CA LEU A 42 -20.19 -0.39 -17.69
C LEU A 42 -20.83 -0.15 -19.07
N PRO A 43 -21.25 -1.21 -19.80
CA PRO A 43 -21.94 -1.05 -21.09
C PRO A 43 -23.27 -0.31 -20.98
N ASP A 44 -23.90 -0.35 -19.80
CA ASP A 44 -25.16 0.32 -19.49
C ASP A 44 -25.00 1.85 -19.27
N GLY A 45 -23.77 2.39 -19.40
CA GLY A 45 -23.46 3.82 -19.30
C GLY A 45 -23.00 4.28 -17.91
N THR A 46 -23.20 3.47 -16.87
CA THR A 46 -22.70 3.73 -15.50
C THR A 46 -21.17 3.82 -15.47
N ASP A 47 -20.62 4.82 -14.79
CA ASP A 47 -19.19 4.92 -14.48
C ASP A 47 -18.97 5.06 -12.97
N TRP A 48 -17.96 4.34 -12.46
CA TRP A 48 -17.59 4.35 -11.05
C TRP A 48 -16.15 4.85 -10.85
N ALA A 49 -15.99 5.91 -10.06
CA ALA A 49 -14.72 6.58 -9.81
C ALA A 49 -14.09 6.16 -8.46
N PHE A 50 -12.87 5.64 -8.51
CA PHE A 50 -12.11 5.18 -7.34
C PHE A 50 -10.72 5.81 -7.27
N GLY A 51 -10.25 6.21 -6.09
CA GLY A 51 -8.84 6.58 -5.94
C GLY A 51 -7.93 5.39 -6.22
N ARG A 52 -6.92 5.52 -7.10
CA ARG A 52 -6.00 4.43 -7.48
C ARG A 52 -5.40 3.70 -6.25
N ASP A 53 -4.97 4.49 -5.28
CA ASP A 53 -4.41 4.10 -3.98
C ASP A 53 -5.37 3.27 -3.09
N LEU A 54 -6.69 3.39 -3.30
CA LEU A 54 -7.68 2.50 -2.65
C LEU A 54 -7.59 1.08 -3.21
N LEU A 55 -7.53 0.93 -4.55
CA LEU A 55 -7.42 -0.36 -5.22
C LEU A 55 -6.05 -1.01 -4.95
N GLU A 56 -4.97 -0.23 -4.98
CA GLU A 56 -3.60 -0.69 -4.67
C GLU A 56 -3.45 -1.28 -3.27
N ARG A 57 -4.08 -0.65 -2.26
CA ARG A 57 -4.13 -1.20 -0.89
C ARG A 57 -5.13 -2.36 -0.77
N GLY A 58 -6.29 -2.24 -1.39
CA GLY A 58 -7.34 -3.27 -1.41
C GLY A 58 -6.89 -4.61 -1.98
N LEU A 59 -5.94 -4.61 -2.92
CA LEU A 59 -5.27 -5.83 -3.42
C LEU A 59 -4.41 -6.56 -2.39
N ARG A 60 -4.08 -5.94 -1.25
CA ARG A 60 -3.17 -6.47 -0.23
C ARG A 60 -3.89 -6.77 1.09
N THR A 61 -4.84 -5.92 1.47
CA THR A 61 -5.59 -5.99 2.73
C THR A 61 -7.00 -5.44 2.52
N PRO A 62 -8.02 -5.93 3.24
CA PRO A 62 -9.30 -5.25 3.32
C PRO A 62 -9.12 -3.77 3.71
N ILE A 63 -9.82 -2.87 3.01
CA ILE A 63 -9.83 -1.43 3.26
C ILE A 63 -11.21 -0.85 2.93
N GLU A 64 -11.58 0.21 3.64
CA GLU A 64 -12.82 0.94 3.43
C GLU A 64 -12.51 2.45 3.36
N ARG A 65 -13.22 3.17 2.49
CA ARG A 65 -13.13 4.63 2.38
C ARG A 65 -14.48 5.19 1.94
N GLY A 66 -15.21 5.81 2.87
CA GLY A 66 -16.53 6.35 2.61
C GLY A 66 -17.50 5.25 2.21
N ALA A 67 -18.14 5.40 1.06
CA ALA A 67 -19.12 4.43 0.55
C ALA A 67 -18.50 3.22 -0.17
N VAL A 68 -17.16 3.13 -0.28
CA VAL A 68 -16.48 2.06 -1.02
C VAL A 68 -15.63 1.20 -0.10
N ARG A 69 -15.78 -0.12 -0.24
CA ARG A 69 -15.01 -1.13 0.47
C ARG A 69 -14.34 -2.08 -0.52
N VAL A 70 -13.06 -2.40 -0.31
CA VAL A 70 -12.23 -3.18 -1.24
C VAL A 70 -11.44 -4.24 -0.47
N TRP A 71 -11.49 -5.50 -0.90
CA TRP A 71 -10.75 -6.58 -0.26
C TRP A 71 -10.42 -7.75 -1.21
N PRO A 72 -9.35 -8.51 -0.94
CA PRO A 72 -9.07 -9.73 -1.68
C PRO A 72 -9.96 -10.87 -1.18
N CYS A 73 -10.54 -11.64 -2.11
CA CYS A 73 -11.28 -12.87 -1.84
C CYS A 73 -10.50 -14.05 -2.43
N GLY A 74 -9.77 -14.75 -1.56
CA GLY A 74 -8.84 -15.80 -1.98
C GLY A 74 -7.62 -15.25 -2.72
N ARG A 75 -7.13 -15.98 -3.73
CA ARG A 75 -5.89 -15.66 -4.47
C ARG A 75 -6.11 -15.02 -5.83
N THR A 76 -7.36 -14.96 -6.30
CA THR A 76 -7.68 -14.63 -7.71
C THR A 76 -8.75 -13.55 -7.86
N GLN A 77 -9.54 -13.25 -6.82
CA GLN A 77 -10.63 -12.28 -6.90
C GLN A 77 -10.38 -11.09 -5.99
N LEU A 78 -10.57 -9.88 -6.51
CA LEU A 78 -10.76 -8.67 -5.71
C LEU A 78 -12.25 -8.34 -5.70
N ILE A 79 -12.77 -7.99 -4.53
CA ILE A 79 -14.13 -7.49 -4.36
C ILE A 79 -14.06 -5.98 -4.15
N VAL A 80 -14.92 -5.25 -4.86
CA VAL A 80 -15.21 -3.82 -4.69
C VAL A 80 -16.70 -3.69 -4.43
N GLU A 81 -17.06 -3.35 -3.20
CA GLU A 81 -18.42 -3.11 -2.73
C GLU A 81 -18.66 -1.60 -2.65
N LEU A 82 -19.80 -1.17 -3.17
CA LEU A 82 -20.25 0.22 -3.16
C LEU A 82 -21.61 0.32 -2.48
N HIS A 83 -21.73 1.27 -1.57
CA HIS A 83 -22.97 1.64 -0.90
C HIS A 83 -23.50 2.93 -1.49
N SER A 84 -24.64 2.83 -2.17
CA SER A 84 -25.37 3.97 -2.76
C SER A 84 -26.76 4.09 -2.14
N THR A 85 -27.42 5.24 -2.35
CA THR A 85 -28.81 5.43 -1.89
C THR A 85 -29.79 4.42 -2.50
N ASP A 86 -29.46 3.90 -3.69
CA ASP A 86 -30.23 2.90 -4.43
C ASP A 86 -29.99 1.45 -3.96
N GLY A 87 -28.96 1.21 -3.14
CA GLY A 87 -28.60 -0.12 -2.63
C GLY A 87 -27.10 -0.42 -2.67
N VAL A 88 -26.79 -1.71 -2.74
CA VAL A 88 -25.41 -2.22 -2.75
C VAL A 88 -25.05 -2.79 -4.13
N GLU A 89 -23.93 -2.35 -4.69
CA GLU A 89 -23.32 -2.95 -5.88
C GLU A 89 -21.98 -3.56 -5.52
N VAL A 90 -21.77 -4.83 -5.91
CA VAL A 90 -20.53 -5.55 -5.66
C VAL A 90 -19.93 -6.04 -6.97
N PHE A 91 -18.76 -5.52 -7.29
CA PHE A 91 -17.95 -5.95 -8.41
C PHE A 91 -16.88 -6.94 -7.95
N GLN A 92 -16.82 -8.07 -8.63
CA GLN A 92 -15.74 -9.06 -8.47
C GLN A 92 -14.84 -9.04 -9.71
N PHE A 93 -13.55 -8.75 -9.51
CA PHE A 93 -12.53 -8.65 -10.55
C PHE A 93 -11.43 -9.71 -10.39
N GLU A 94 -10.85 -10.14 -11.51
CA GLU A 94 -9.65 -10.97 -11.49
C GLU A 94 -8.40 -10.14 -11.09
N ILE A 95 -7.70 -10.58 -10.04
CA ILE A 95 -6.59 -9.85 -9.39
C ILE A 95 -5.45 -9.52 -10.36
N ARG A 96 -5.03 -10.45 -11.23
CA ARG A 96 -3.92 -10.21 -12.17
C ARG A 96 -4.28 -9.14 -13.20
N THR A 97 -5.56 -9.00 -13.54
CA THR A 97 -6.04 -7.97 -14.47
C THR A 97 -5.95 -6.59 -13.84
N LEU A 98 -6.40 -6.42 -12.59
CA LEU A 98 -6.20 -5.16 -11.86
C LEU A 98 -4.71 -4.86 -11.60
N ILE A 99 -3.89 -5.86 -11.24
CA ILE A 99 -2.44 -5.67 -11.08
C ILE A 99 -1.79 -5.21 -12.40
N ARG A 100 -2.13 -5.82 -13.54
CA ARG A 100 -1.58 -5.44 -14.86
C ARG A 100 -1.98 -4.01 -15.24
N PHE A 101 -3.23 -3.64 -15.00
CA PHE A 101 -3.74 -2.28 -15.23
C PHE A 101 -3.01 -1.26 -14.35
N LEU A 102 -3.00 -1.44 -13.03
CA LEU A 102 -2.31 -0.53 -12.09
C LEU A 102 -0.81 -0.40 -12.40
N ALA A 103 -0.14 -1.50 -12.77
CA ALA A 103 1.25 -1.50 -13.20
C ALA A 103 1.52 -0.74 -14.52
N ARG A 104 0.50 -0.47 -15.36
CA ARG A 104 0.62 0.51 -16.46
C ARG A 104 0.55 1.94 -15.91
N THR A 105 -0.36 2.24 -14.98
CA THR A 105 -0.56 3.60 -14.43
C THR A 105 0.65 4.17 -13.68
N HIS A 106 1.51 3.32 -13.10
CA HIS A 106 2.77 3.78 -12.51
C HIS A 106 3.80 4.19 -13.57
N ARG A 107 3.83 3.53 -14.75
CA ARG A 107 4.81 3.80 -15.80
C ARG A 107 4.60 5.14 -16.51
N THR A 108 3.35 5.59 -16.61
CA THR A 108 3.00 6.94 -17.11
C THR A 108 3.32 8.06 -16.12
N GLN A 109 3.66 7.71 -14.87
CA GLN A 109 3.93 8.64 -13.77
C GLN A 109 5.44 8.87 -13.54
N THR A 110 6.28 8.56 -14.54
CA THR A 110 7.75 8.70 -14.48
C THR A 110 8.30 9.83 -15.39
N PRO A 111 8.09 11.11 -15.07
CA PRO A 111 9.01 12.15 -15.49
C PRO A 111 10.25 12.13 -14.59
N GLY A 112 11.38 11.66 -15.10
CA GLY A 112 12.70 11.97 -14.54
C GLY A 112 13.05 11.35 -13.19
N ALA A 113 13.02 10.02 -13.07
CA ALA A 113 13.94 9.34 -12.14
C ALA A 113 15.33 9.24 -12.80
N SER A 114 16.01 10.38 -12.91
CA SER A 114 17.44 10.37 -13.22
C SER A 114 18.19 9.69 -12.07
N PRO A 115 19.11 8.75 -12.32
CA PRO A 115 19.95 8.19 -11.27
C PRO A 115 21.04 9.21 -10.90
N ASP A 116 20.65 10.25 -10.17
CA ASP A 116 21.61 11.17 -9.56
C ASP A 116 22.30 10.47 -8.38
N ALA A 117 23.63 10.44 -8.43
CA ALA A 117 24.44 9.71 -7.48
C ALA A 117 24.65 10.51 -6.19
N GLY A 118 24.76 9.83 -5.04
CA GLY A 118 25.20 10.52 -3.81
C GLY A 118 24.62 10.05 -2.47
N GLY A 119 23.92 8.92 -2.43
CA GLY A 119 23.39 8.32 -1.19
C GLY A 119 24.21 7.13 -0.68
N THR A 120 25.48 7.32 -0.31
CA THR A 120 26.27 6.26 0.34
C THR A 120 25.53 5.76 1.58
N PRO A 121 25.24 4.45 1.73
CA PRO A 121 24.61 3.95 2.94
C PRO A 121 25.56 4.19 4.13
N PRO A 122 25.11 4.82 5.23
CA PRO A 122 25.98 5.04 6.37
C PRO A 122 26.39 3.68 6.97
N PRO A 123 27.70 3.43 7.17
CA PRO A 123 28.14 2.21 7.83
C PRO A 123 27.71 2.22 9.31
N PRO A 124 27.45 1.06 9.93
CA PRO A 124 27.09 0.99 11.34
C PRO A 124 28.33 1.18 12.22
N SER A 125 28.69 2.45 12.48
CA SER A 125 29.82 2.81 13.35
C SER A 125 29.50 2.56 14.82
N ARG A 126 29.79 1.33 15.27
CA ARG A 126 29.85 0.92 16.67
C ARG A 126 30.93 1.72 17.42
N THR A 127 30.56 2.21 18.61
CA THR A 127 31.38 2.63 19.75
C THR A 127 32.88 2.86 19.56
N THR A 128 33.31 4.11 19.67
CA THR A 128 34.65 4.49 20.19
C THR A 128 34.56 5.70 21.13
N ARG A 129 34.81 5.43 22.42
CA ARG A 129 35.33 6.37 23.44
C ARG A 129 36.85 6.10 23.45
N PRO A 130 37.78 7.10 23.53
CA PRO A 130 37.92 7.89 24.76
C PRO A 130 38.55 9.32 24.68
N ASP A 131 38.54 9.94 25.87
CA ASP A 131 39.51 10.94 26.40
C ASP A 131 39.50 12.38 25.81
N THR A 132 39.70 13.46 26.58
CA THR A 132 40.44 13.66 27.87
C THR A 132 39.82 14.76 28.76
N SER A 133 40.39 14.92 29.98
CA SER A 133 40.43 16.16 30.80
C SER A 133 39.16 16.52 31.61
N ARG A 134 39.16 16.74 32.95
CA ARG A 134 40.18 17.30 33.85
C ARG A 134 39.78 17.20 35.34
N THR A 135 40.73 16.76 36.19
CA THR A 135 40.99 17.13 37.61
C THR A 135 39.84 17.28 38.64
N THR A 136 39.86 16.42 39.67
CA THR A 136 40.02 16.85 41.08
C THR A 136 40.63 15.74 41.98
N ARG A 137 41.14 16.15 43.16
CA ARG A 137 42.12 15.50 44.07
C ARG A 137 41.69 14.16 44.74
N PRO A 138 42.65 13.40 45.32
CA PRO A 138 42.41 12.12 46.00
C PRO A 138 42.27 12.21 47.54
N ASP A 139 41.58 11.22 48.12
CA ASP A 139 41.84 10.53 49.41
C ASP A 139 40.77 9.38 49.54
N LYS A 140 40.90 8.26 50.28
CA LYS A 140 42.04 7.46 50.80
C LYS A 140 41.52 6.19 51.51
N GLY A 141 42.26 5.08 51.44
CA GLY A 141 41.90 3.78 52.05
C GLY A 141 40.96 2.96 51.14
N ALA A 142 41.20 1.69 50.77
CA ALA A 142 41.94 0.58 51.37
C ALA A 142 41.29 -0.05 52.62
N GLU A 143 40.26 -0.89 52.38
CA GLU A 143 40.11 -2.26 52.92
C GLU A 143 39.10 -2.96 51.95
N GLN A 144 39.24 -4.18 51.42
CA GLN A 144 39.42 -5.49 52.06
C GLN A 144 38.33 -5.74 53.12
N GLU A 145 37.59 -6.86 53.17
CA GLU A 145 37.88 -8.23 52.71
C GLU A 145 36.64 -9.05 52.28
N ARG A 146 36.92 -10.18 51.62
CA ARG A 146 36.23 -11.49 51.68
C ARG A 146 34.76 -11.55 52.12
N GLY A 147 33.90 -11.98 51.20
CA GLY A 147 32.68 -12.73 51.48
C GLY A 147 32.54 -13.89 50.49
N ALA A 148 32.53 -15.14 50.97
CA ALA A 148 32.48 -16.32 50.12
C ALA A 148 31.04 -16.73 49.72
N GLN A 149 30.99 -17.58 48.69
CA GLN A 149 29.90 -18.47 48.24
C GLN A 149 29.29 -19.34 49.38
N PRO A 150 28.22 -20.16 49.16
CA PRO A 150 27.58 -20.55 47.89
C PRO A 150 26.03 -20.53 47.89
N ALA A 151 25.46 -21.03 46.79
CA ALA A 151 24.03 -21.23 46.56
C ALA A 151 23.41 -22.42 47.32
N HIS A 152 22.11 -22.27 47.61
CA HIS A 152 21.08 -23.32 47.74
C HIS A 152 19.77 -22.66 47.26
N GLY A 153 18.86 -23.32 46.53
CA GLY A 153 18.85 -24.66 45.96
C GLY A 153 17.64 -24.82 45.03
#